data_AF-A0A847B798-F1
#
_entry.id   AF-A0A847B798-F1
#
_cell.length_a   1.000
_cell.length_b   1.000
_cell.length_c   1.000
_cell.angle_alpha   90.00
_cell.angle_beta   90.00
_cell.angle_gamma   90.00
#
_symmetry.space_group_name_H-M   'P 1'
#
loop_
_entity.id
_entity.type
_entity.pdbx_description
1 polymer ?
#
loop_
_entity_poly.entity_id
_entity_poly.type
_entity_poly.pdbx_seq_one_letter_code
_entity_poly.pdbx_strand_id
1 'polypeptide(L)'
;IERYLNSHDDLASYDLDDDGFIDGLYLVYDYPYKTTGDLFWAYTDRMNRAETFMANNHEWLTLNTSEIAINGYVWASIDFLKIEEKRVDSRVFSHESGHLLGLLDYYSPYTYQPTGFMDLMDSNLGDHTGWSKMILNWLTPKVMKNPGRIALKSFTNSGELILIPSSEWNGTPYDEFLLLEFYTPNGLNGYDTKLRFTYQDENGKDQTGHLFSKRGLKVYHVDARIGYFDNHVYPKLIASLDDPNAATKLANYRASGKTSYYLDFLNSNSVSNLETQKPLYHLLEKSGENSFIKGLPATDDTLFFFNDSFGYTTFSDFAFNNGGTLKYKFKITAINSANIQIVFESK
;
A
#
# COMPACT_ATOMS: atom_id res chain seq x y z
N ILE A 1 24.20 6.71 18.32
CA ILE A 1 24.18 8.18 18.24
C ILE A 1 25.39 8.76 18.95
N GLU A 2 25.53 8.64 20.28
CA GLU A 2 26.71 9.13 21.03
C GLU A 2 28.03 8.63 20.43
N ARG A 3 28.10 7.34 20.05
CA ARG A 3 29.27 6.77 19.36
C ARG A 3 29.54 7.39 17.97
N TYR A 4 28.49 7.80 17.24
CA TYR A 4 28.63 8.45 15.93
C TYR A 4 29.09 9.90 16.10
N LEU A 5 28.47 10.65 17.02
CA LEU A 5 28.86 12.02 17.38
C LEU A 5 30.28 12.12 17.94
N ASN A 6 30.78 11.05 18.57
CA ASN A 6 32.18 10.99 19.01
C ASN A 6 33.19 10.85 17.85
N SER A 7 32.75 10.56 16.63
CA SER A 7 33.61 10.36 15.46
C SER A 7 33.22 11.17 14.23
N HIS A 8 32.08 11.86 14.26
CA HIS A 8 31.53 12.68 13.19
C HIS A 8 30.94 13.95 13.80
N ASP A 9 31.13 15.08 13.14
CA ASP A 9 30.91 16.39 13.74
C ASP A 9 29.44 16.86 13.75
N ASP A 10 28.55 16.23 12.97
CA ASP A 10 27.17 16.71 12.83
C ASP A 10 26.18 15.64 12.34
N LEU A 11 24.90 15.78 12.73
CA LEU A 11 23.76 15.01 12.23
C LEU A 11 22.88 15.82 11.26
N ALA A 12 23.13 17.13 11.08
CA ALA A 12 22.32 18.03 10.23
C ALA A 12 22.26 17.62 8.77
N SER A 13 23.25 16.87 8.28
CA SER A 13 23.20 16.31 6.93
C SER A 13 22.11 15.25 6.73
N TYR A 14 21.46 14.79 7.80
CA TYR A 14 20.44 13.74 7.77
C TYR A 14 19.03 14.26 8.13
N ASP A 15 18.89 15.57 8.34
CA ASP A 15 17.63 16.31 8.53
C ASP A 15 17.49 17.23 7.30
N LEU A 16 16.94 16.69 6.20
CA LEU A 16 16.95 17.40 4.91
C LEU A 16 15.86 18.47 4.80
N ASP A 17 14.83 18.41 5.64
CA ASP A 17 13.72 19.38 5.66
C ASP A 17 13.76 20.36 6.85
N ASP A 18 14.80 20.28 7.69
CA ASP A 18 15.09 21.20 8.80
C ASP A 18 13.97 21.20 9.86
N ASP A 19 13.39 20.01 10.10
CA ASP A 19 12.30 19.81 11.05
C ASP A 19 12.79 19.44 12.47
N GLY A 20 14.10 19.27 12.63
CA GLY A 20 14.77 18.91 13.87
C GLY A 20 14.90 17.39 14.09
N PHE A 21 14.54 16.57 13.10
CA PHE A 21 14.63 15.12 13.15
C PHE A 21 15.47 14.55 12.00
N ILE A 22 16.18 13.45 12.27
CA ILE A 22 16.76 12.62 11.21
C ILE A 22 15.62 12.01 10.38
N ASP A 23 15.68 12.17 9.05
CA ASP A 23 14.67 11.71 8.10
C ASP A 23 14.36 10.21 8.22
N GLY A 24 15.38 9.40 8.49
CA GLY A 24 15.24 7.97 8.71
C GLY A 24 16.52 7.29 9.21
N LEU A 25 16.37 6.38 10.16
CA LEU A 25 17.49 5.66 10.76
C LEU A 25 17.38 4.15 10.55
N TYR A 26 18.46 3.51 10.09
CA TYR A 26 18.58 2.05 10.10
C TYR A 26 19.45 1.59 11.25
N LEU A 27 18.87 0.81 12.15
CA LEU A 27 19.53 0.11 13.24
C LEU A 27 19.73 -1.35 12.84
N VAL A 28 20.94 -1.65 12.36
CA VAL A 28 21.30 -3.00 11.88
C VAL A 28 22.14 -3.74 12.91
N TYR A 29 21.65 -4.89 13.36
CA TYR A 29 22.32 -5.75 14.34
C TYR A 29 22.79 -7.07 13.72
N ASP A 30 23.77 -7.74 14.34
CA ASP A 30 24.45 -8.93 13.80
C ASP A 30 23.94 -10.26 14.39
N TYR A 31 22.97 -10.21 15.30
CA TYR A 31 22.29 -11.40 15.82
C TYR A 31 21.31 -11.96 14.78
N PRO A 32 21.23 -13.29 14.58
CA PRO A 32 20.29 -13.89 13.63
C PRO A 32 18.83 -13.55 13.92
N TYR A 33 18.05 -13.30 12.86
CA TYR A 33 16.62 -13.10 13.02
C TYR A 33 15.94 -14.38 13.54
N LYS A 34 14.83 -14.23 14.26
CA LYS A 34 13.99 -15.34 14.69
C LYS A 34 12.57 -15.10 14.24
N THR A 35 11.94 -16.14 13.70
CA THR A 35 10.50 -16.13 13.38
C THR A 35 9.63 -16.22 14.64
N THR A 36 10.24 -16.45 15.81
CA THR A 36 9.59 -16.52 17.11
C THR A 36 10.15 -15.43 18.03
N GLY A 37 9.40 -14.34 18.17
CA GLY A 37 9.72 -13.21 19.06
C GLY A 37 9.95 -11.89 18.31
N ASP A 38 9.21 -10.87 18.72
CA ASP A 38 9.05 -9.61 17.98
C ASP A 38 10.36 -8.79 17.89
N LEU A 39 11.23 -8.86 18.91
CA LEU A 39 12.45 -8.05 18.95
C LEU A 39 13.48 -8.42 17.88
N PHE A 40 13.54 -9.68 17.46
CA PHE A 40 14.53 -10.13 16.47
C PHE A 40 13.95 -10.27 15.06
N TRP A 41 12.72 -9.81 14.85
CA TRP A 41 12.13 -9.63 13.53
C TRP A 41 12.42 -8.22 13.00
N ALA A 42 12.31 -8.03 11.69
CA ALA A 42 12.43 -6.70 11.09
C ALA A 42 11.16 -5.89 11.35
N TYR A 43 11.30 -4.63 11.71
CA TYR A 43 10.16 -3.73 11.84
C TYR A 43 10.59 -2.27 11.68
N THR A 44 9.62 -1.44 11.35
CA THR A 44 9.73 0.02 11.37
C THR A 44 8.88 0.56 12.50
N ASP A 45 9.44 1.44 13.32
CA ASP A 45 8.72 2.07 14.42
C ASP A 45 9.13 3.54 14.54
N ARG A 46 8.38 4.27 15.37
CA ARG A 46 8.66 5.65 15.72
C ARG A 46 9.07 5.69 17.19
N MET A 47 10.12 6.45 17.49
CA MET A 47 10.49 6.67 18.88
C MET A 47 9.37 7.44 19.59
N ASN A 48 8.81 6.85 20.65
CA ASN A 48 7.76 7.43 21.52
C ASN A 48 8.25 8.63 22.37
N ARG A 49 8.98 9.59 21.80
CA ARG A 49 9.13 10.90 22.42
C ARG A 49 7.90 11.79 22.22
N ALA A 50 7.01 11.46 21.27
CA ALA A 50 5.72 12.15 21.15
C ALA A 50 4.80 11.98 22.39
N GLU A 51 4.82 10.83 23.06
CA GLU A 51 4.00 10.61 24.27
C GLU A 51 4.47 11.40 25.49
N THR A 52 5.76 11.75 25.56
CA THR A 52 6.26 12.66 26.62
C THR A 52 5.98 14.14 26.29
N PHE A 53 5.60 14.47 25.04
CA PHE A 53 5.35 15.83 24.56
C PHE A 53 3.87 16.24 24.56
N MET A 54 2.94 15.29 24.37
CA MET A 54 1.50 15.57 24.35
C MET A 54 0.87 15.82 25.73
N ALA A 55 1.60 15.55 26.82
CA ALA A 55 1.09 15.72 28.17
C ALA A 55 0.99 17.18 28.63
N ASN A 56 1.64 18.13 27.93
CA ASN A 56 1.64 19.55 28.32
C ASN A 56 1.38 20.48 27.12
N ASN A 57 0.11 20.86 26.95
CA ASN A 57 -0.34 22.10 26.29
C ASN A 57 -0.35 22.26 24.75
N HIS A 58 -0.55 21.21 23.94
CA HIS A 58 -1.05 21.36 22.55
C HIS A 58 -0.30 22.37 21.64
N GLU A 59 0.95 22.69 21.94
CA GLU A 59 1.83 23.45 21.04
C GLU A 59 2.73 22.43 20.37
N TRP A 60 2.74 22.42 19.04
CA TRP A 60 3.80 21.76 18.27
C TRP A 60 5.09 22.48 18.62
N LEU A 61 5.81 21.97 19.62
CA LEU A 61 7.11 22.50 20.00
C LEU A 61 8.02 22.35 18.78
N THR A 62 8.36 23.48 18.15
CA THR A 62 9.68 23.66 17.55
C THR A 62 10.69 23.18 18.59
N LEU A 63 11.40 22.09 18.30
CA LEU A 63 12.45 21.57 19.17
C LEU A 63 13.41 22.71 19.47
N ASN A 64 13.41 23.21 20.70
CA ASN A 64 14.35 24.23 21.15
C ASN A 64 15.62 23.52 21.65
N THR A 65 16.18 22.67 20.80
CA THR A 65 17.43 21.96 21.08
C THR A 65 18.33 22.16 19.88
N SER A 66 19.54 22.65 20.11
CA SER A 66 20.65 22.62 19.16
C SER A 66 21.10 21.19 18.81
N GLU A 67 20.21 20.21 18.94
CA GLU A 67 20.45 18.77 18.85
C GLU A 67 19.32 18.15 18.02
N ILE A 68 19.70 17.41 16.99
CA ILE A 68 18.79 16.71 16.07
C ILE A 68 18.31 15.41 16.72
N ALA A 69 17.01 15.17 16.68
CA ALA A 69 16.35 13.99 17.25
C ALA A 69 16.12 12.88 16.21
N ILE A 70 15.63 11.71 16.64
CA ILE A 70 15.18 10.64 15.73
C ILE A 70 13.70 10.42 15.95
N ASN A 71 12.96 10.32 14.85
CA ASN A 71 11.55 9.97 14.86
C ASN A 71 11.35 8.54 14.34
N GLY A 72 11.48 8.31 13.03
CA GLY A 72 11.33 6.99 12.41
C GLY A 72 12.62 6.19 12.36
N TYR A 73 12.54 4.89 12.67
CA TYR A 73 13.67 3.98 12.51
C TYR A 73 13.24 2.60 12.03
N VAL A 74 14.15 1.94 11.31
CA VAL A 74 14.09 0.53 10.98
C VAL A 74 15.00 -0.24 11.91
N TRP A 75 14.49 -1.34 12.45
CA TRP A 75 15.24 -2.30 13.23
C TRP A 75 15.30 -3.61 12.46
N ALA A 76 16.50 -4.08 12.11
CA ALA A 76 16.64 -5.31 11.34
C ALA A 76 17.97 -6.03 11.57
N SER A 77 17.95 -7.36 11.51
CA SER A 77 19.15 -8.17 11.48
C SER A 77 19.86 -8.06 10.14
N ILE A 78 21.20 -8.08 10.14
CA ILE A 78 22.01 -8.26 8.93
C ILE A 78 21.69 -9.58 8.21
N ASP A 79 21.14 -10.58 8.90
CA ASP A 79 20.77 -11.87 8.30
C ASP A 79 19.61 -11.77 7.31
N PHE A 80 18.84 -10.68 7.33
CA PHE A 80 17.87 -10.38 6.27
C PHE A 80 18.54 -9.96 4.95
N LEU A 81 19.80 -9.51 4.99
CA LEU A 81 20.61 -9.21 3.81
C LEU A 81 21.30 -10.47 3.28
N LYS A 82 20.52 -11.41 2.75
CA LYS A 82 21.04 -12.68 2.23
C LYS A 82 21.91 -12.46 1.00
N ILE A 83 22.95 -13.28 0.81
CA ILE A 83 23.72 -13.27 -0.43
C ILE A 83 23.13 -14.32 -1.37
N GLU A 84 22.36 -13.86 -2.37
CA GLU A 84 21.81 -14.69 -3.44
C GLU A 84 22.57 -14.42 -4.74
N GLU A 85 23.10 -15.46 -5.40
CA GLU A 85 23.83 -15.33 -6.68
C GLU A 85 24.96 -14.27 -6.67
N LYS A 86 25.69 -14.12 -5.55
CA LYS A 86 26.73 -13.10 -5.31
C LYS A 86 26.21 -11.65 -5.24
N ARG A 87 24.91 -11.46 -5.02
CA ARG A 87 24.29 -10.15 -4.78
C ARG A 87 23.62 -10.15 -3.41
N VAL A 88 23.55 -8.96 -2.81
CA VAL A 88 22.82 -8.77 -1.56
C VAL A 88 21.34 -8.65 -1.89
N ASP A 89 20.53 -9.52 -1.30
CA ASP A 89 19.08 -9.43 -1.28
C ASP A 89 18.66 -8.46 -0.18
N SER A 90 18.04 -7.34 -0.58
CA SER A 90 17.67 -6.25 0.33
C SER A 90 16.15 -6.08 0.46
N ARG A 91 15.35 -7.03 -0.03
CA ARG A 91 13.89 -6.86 -0.12
C ARG A 91 13.19 -6.51 1.19
N VAL A 92 13.64 -7.09 2.31
CA VAL A 92 13.08 -6.77 3.64
C VAL A 92 13.42 -5.33 4.01
N PHE A 93 14.66 -4.89 3.79
CA PHE A 93 15.04 -3.49 4.00
C PHE A 93 14.27 -2.54 3.07
N SER A 94 13.99 -2.95 1.83
CA SER A 94 13.15 -2.17 0.92
C SER A 94 11.70 -2.07 1.39
N HIS A 95 11.14 -3.13 1.96
CA HIS A 95 9.82 -3.12 2.59
C HIS A 95 9.75 -2.17 3.79
N GLU A 96 10.71 -2.27 4.70
CA GLU A 96 10.81 -1.36 5.86
C GLU A 96 11.06 0.10 5.43
N SER A 97 11.80 0.33 4.34
CA SER A 97 11.91 1.66 3.73
C SER A 97 10.54 2.20 3.31
N GLY A 98 9.65 1.33 2.81
CA GLY A 98 8.28 1.69 2.50
C GLY A 98 7.53 2.25 3.71
N HIS A 99 7.66 1.62 4.88
CA HIS A 99 7.07 2.12 6.11
C HIS A 99 7.65 3.45 6.58
N LEU A 100 8.98 3.64 6.49
CA LEU A 100 9.60 4.95 6.77
C LEU A 100 9.00 6.05 5.89
N LEU A 101 8.72 5.72 4.63
CA LEU A 101 8.08 6.63 3.66
C LEU A 101 6.55 6.74 3.83
N GLY A 102 5.96 6.07 4.83
CA GLY A 102 4.55 6.17 5.18
C GLY A 102 3.62 5.17 4.48
N LEU A 103 4.15 4.11 3.85
CA LEU A 103 3.34 3.02 3.32
C LEU A 103 2.88 2.08 4.44
N LEU A 104 1.68 1.53 4.28
CA LEU A 104 1.13 0.49 5.14
C LEU A 104 1.50 -0.90 4.62
N ASP A 105 1.42 -1.90 5.50
CA ASP A 105 1.34 -3.30 5.09
C ASP A 105 0.06 -3.55 4.29
N TYR A 106 0.18 -4.28 3.19
CA TYR A 106 -0.95 -4.64 2.35
C TYR A 106 -1.45 -6.06 2.61
N TYR A 107 -0.68 -6.88 3.32
CA TYR A 107 -1.16 -8.18 3.80
C TYR A 107 -2.10 -8.02 5.02
N SER A 108 -2.86 -9.07 5.32
CA SER A 108 -3.61 -9.16 6.57
C SER A 108 -2.86 -10.05 7.57
N PRO A 109 -2.89 -9.76 8.88
CA PRO A 109 -2.36 -10.69 9.90
C PRO A 109 -3.19 -11.98 10.05
N TYR A 110 -4.26 -12.14 9.26
CA TYR A 110 -5.12 -13.32 9.20
C TYR A 110 -4.99 -13.99 7.83
N THR A 111 -5.90 -14.92 7.51
CA THR A 111 -5.90 -15.63 6.23
C THR A 111 -6.14 -14.73 5.02
N TYR A 112 -6.51 -13.45 5.14
CA TYR A 112 -6.84 -12.63 3.97
C TYR A 112 -5.59 -12.05 3.28
N GLN A 113 -5.49 -12.18 1.94
CA GLN A 113 -4.35 -11.73 1.14
C GLN A 113 -4.78 -10.77 0.01
N PRO A 114 -5.20 -9.54 0.31
CA PRO A 114 -5.93 -8.69 -0.63
C PRO A 114 -5.12 -8.27 -1.86
N THR A 115 -3.79 -8.14 -1.76
CA THR A 115 -2.94 -7.91 -2.93
C THR A 115 -2.37 -9.20 -3.54
N GLY A 116 -2.77 -10.35 -3.00
CA GLY A 116 -2.45 -11.68 -3.52
C GLY A 116 -0.97 -12.04 -3.49
N PHE A 117 -0.20 -11.47 -2.55
CA PHE A 117 1.27 -11.55 -2.44
C PHE A 117 2.03 -10.82 -3.56
N MET A 118 1.39 -9.92 -4.31
CA MET A 118 1.94 -9.32 -5.54
C MET A 118 2.43 -7.87 -5.37
N ASP A 119 2.85 -7.52 -4.15
CA ASP A 119 3.42 -6.21 -3.82
C ASP A 119 4.58 -6.36 -2.82
N LEU A 120 5.55 -5.45 -2.90
CA LEU A 120 6.66 -5.34 -1.95
C LEU A 120 6.16 -5.15 -0.51
N MET A 121 5.08 -4.39 -0.30
CA MET A 121 4.42 -4.18 0.99
C MET A 121 3.49 -5.34 1.42
N ASP A 122 3.45 -6.42 0.65
CA ASP A 122 2.68 -7.63 0.97
C ASP A 122 3.62 -8.79 1.30
N SER A 123 4.47 -9.20 0.34
CA SER A 123 5.23 -10.45 0.43
C SER A 123 6.74 -10.25 0.30
N ASN A 124 7.22 -9.01 0.37
CA ASN A 124 8.59 -8.61 0.05
C ASN A 124 9.01 -8.96 -1.39
N LEU A 125 8.07 -9.10 -2.31
CA LEU A 125 8.36 -9.48 -3.70
C LEU A 125 7.84 -8.45 -4.68
N GLY A 126 8.62 -8.25 -5.74
CA GLY A 126 8.30 -7.35 -6.84
C GLY A 126 8.52 -5.90 -6.48
N ASP A 127 8.01 -5.04 -7.34
CA ASP A 127 8.04 -3.59 -7.19
C ASP A 127 6.81 -3.10 -6.40
N HIS A 128 6.90 -1.90 -5.83
CA HIS A 128 5.73 -1.18 -5.33
C HIS A 128 4.70 -1.00 -6.46
N THR A 129 3.43 -1.25 -6.16
CA THR A 129 2.36 -1.12 -7.15
C THR A 129 1.86 0.32 -7.27
N GLY A 130 0.91 0.53 -8.20
CA GLY A 130 0.42 1.86 -8.58
C GLY A 130 0.01 2.75 -7.40
N TRP A 131 -0.74 2.22 -6.43
CA TRP A 131 -1.24 3.04 -5.32
C TRP A 131 -0.12 3.51 -4.38
N SER A 132 0.82 2.65 -4.01
CA SER A 132 1.99 3.04 -3.20
C SER A 132 2.76 4.17 -3.86
N LYS A 133 3.01 4.06 -5.17
CA LYS A 133 3.74 5.08 -5.92
C LYS A 133 2.93 6.37 -6.10
N MET A 134 1.60 6.33 -6.00
CA MET A 134 0.77 7.54 -5.91
C MET A 134 0.88 8.20 -4.53
N ILE A 135 0.83 7.44 -3.43
CA ILE A 135 1.03 7.96 -2.06
C ILE A 135 2.38 8.65 -1.93
N LEU A 136 3.43 8.01 -2.44
CA LEU A 136 4.79 8.54 -2.44
C LEU A 136 5.03 9.66 -3.46
N ASN A 137 4.00 10.02 -4.24
CA ASN A 137 4.08 11.03 -5.29
C ASN A 137 5.18 10.75 -6.35
N TRP A 138 5.49 9.47 -6.60
CA TRP A 138 6.47 9.03 -7.61
C TRP A 138 5.88 9.00 -9.02
N LEU A 139 4.55 8.98 -9.12
CA LEU A 139 3.83 9.00 -10.39
C LEU A 139 2.48 9.70 -10.26
N THR A 140 1.91 10.06 -11.41
CA THR A 140 0.55 10.59 -11.52
C THR A 140 -0.25 9.72 -12.49
N PRO A 141 -1.46 9.25 -12.12
CA PRO A 141 -2.22 8.35 -12.96
C PRO A 141 -2.84 9.06 -14.18
N LYS A 142 -3.09 8.30 -15.25
CA LYS A 142 -3.98 8.72 -16.34
C LYS A 142 -5.43 8.51 -15.91
N VAL A 143 -6.10 9.60 -15.53
CA VAL A 143 -7.50 9.54 -15.06
C VAL A 143 -8.44 9.35 -16.24
N MET A 144 -9.33 8.35 -16.15
CA MET A 144 -10.27 8.04 -17.22
C MET A 144 -11.42 9.06 -17.25
N LYS A 145 -11.51 9.83 -18.33
CA LYS A 145 -12.53 10.88 -18.54
C LYS A 145 -13.51 10.64 -19.67
N ASN A 146 -13.16 9.82 -20.67
CA ASN A 146 -13.99 9.56 -21.85
C ASN A 146 -13.73 8.13 -22.37
N PRO A 147 -14.72 7.48 -23.00
CA PRO A 147 -14.49 6.22 -23.72
C PRO A 147 -13.44 6.37 -24.82
N GLY A 148 -12.80 5.26 -25.20
CA GLY A 148 -11.79 5.26 -26.26
C GLY A 148 -10.78 4.15 -26.14
N ARG A 149 -9.79 4.17 -27.05
CA ARG A 149 -8.68 3.21 -27.07
C ARG A 149 -7.46 3.81 -26.41
N ILE A 150 -6.89 3.10 -25.44
CA ILE A 150 -5.64 3.49 -24.76
C ILE A 150 -4.61 2.38 -24.93
N ALA A 151 -3.41 2.78 -25.34
CA ALA A 151 -2.20 1.95 -25.31
C ALA A 151 -1.49 2.19 -23.97
N LEU A 152 -1.72 1.31 -22.99
CA LEU A 152 -1.08 1.41 -21.68
C LEU A 152 0.29 0.73 -21.74
N LYS A 153 1.36 1.47 -21.45
CA LYS A 153 2.73 0.93 -21.46
C LYS A 153 2.99 0.07 -20.22
N SER A 154 4.01 -0.79 -20.31
CA SER A 154 4.49 -1.60 -19.19
C SER A 154 4.73 -0.71 -17.96
N PHE A 155 4.08 -1.05 -16.85
CA PHE A 155 4.24 -0.31 -15.60
C PHE A 155 5.67 -0.42 -15.08
N THR A 156 6.23 -1.64 -15.10
CA THR A 156 7.63 -1.91 -14.71
C THR A 156 8.63 -0.98 -15.39
N ASN A 157 8.38 -0.62 -16.66
CA ASN A 157 9.32 0.18 -17.45
C ASN A 157 8.98 1.67 -17.53
N SER A 158 7.73 2.07 -17.22
CA SER A 158 7.26 3.44 -17.49
C SER A 158 6.52 4.10 -16.35
N GLY A 159 6.07 3.34 -15.33
CA GLY A 159 5.17 3.83 -14.29
C GLY A 159 3.79 4.25 -14.80
N GLU A 160 3.43 3.98 -16.07
CA GLU A 160 2.10 4.36 -16.56
C GLU A 160 1.01 3.47 -15.96
N LEU A 161 -0.01 4.09 -15.39
CA LEU A 161 -1.24 3.43 -14.94
C LEU A 161 -2.48 4.26 -15.33
N ILE A 162 -3.64 3.61 -15.32
CA ILE A 162 -4.95 4.27 -15.51
C ILE A 162 -5.72 4.23 -14.21
N LEU A 163 -6.34 5.35 -13.84
CA LEU A 163 -7.26 5.46 -12.71
C LEU A 163 -8.69 5.63 -13.23
N ILE A 164 -9.61 4.78 -12.77
CA ILE A 164 -11.05 4.90 -13.04
C ILE A 164 -11.74 5.30 -11.73
N PRO A 165 -12.20 6.55 -11.60
CA PRO A 165 -12.76 7.03 -10.35
C PRO A 165 -14.12 6.41 -10.07
N SER A 166 -14.44 6.20 -8.78
CA SER A 166 -15.79 5.83 -8.33
C SER A 166 -16.84 6.90 -8.66
N SER A 167 -16.42 8.16 -8.67
CA SER A 167 -17.23 9.31 -9.04
C SER A 167 -16.40 10.36 -9.80
N GLU A 168 -16.12 11.51 -9.22
CA GLU A 168 -15.13 12.47 -9.69
C GLU A 168 -13.88 12.33 -8.83
N TRP A 169 -12.72 12.17 -9.45
CA TRP A 169 -11.47 12.00 -8.71
C TRP A 169 -11.10 13.30 -7.99
N ASN A 170 -10.84 13.23 -6.69
CA ASN A 170 -10.46 14.40 -5.89
C ASN A 170 -9.03 14.90 -6.14
N GLY A 171 -8.26 14.25 -7.01
CA GLY A 171 -6.88 14.62 -7.34
C GLY A 171 -5.82 14.05 -6.40
N THR A 172 -6.21 13.17 -5.47
CA THR A 172 -5.32 12.61 -4.43
C THR A 172 -5.33 11.07 -4.47
N PRO A 173 -4.33 10.41 -3.87
CA PRO A 173 -4.37 8.96 -3.67
C PRO A 173 -5.39 8.52 -2.61
N TYR A 174 -6.04 9.46 -1.93
CA TYR A 174 -6.94 9.27 -0.79
C TYR A 174 -8.41 9.36 -1.24
N ASP A 175 -8.77 8.50 -2.19
CA ASP A 175 -10.11 8.43 -2.81
C ASP A 175 -10.45 6.97 -3.11
N GLU A 176 -11.62 6.73 -3.69
CA GLU A 176 -12.04 5.41 -4.13
C GLU A 176 -12.03 5.29 -5.67
N PHE A 177 -11.31 4.29 -6.19
CA PHE A 177 -11.11 4.10 -7.62
C PHE A 177 -10.65 2.69 -7.99
N LEU A 178 -10.69 2.37 -9.28
CA LEU A 178 -9.93 1.24 -9.84
C LEU A 178 -8.58 1.73 -10.38
N LEU A 179 -7.53 0.95 -10.17
CA LEU A 179 -6.23 1.14 -10.84
C LEU A 179 -5.94 0.01 -11.81
N LEU A 180 -5.53 0.38 -13.02
CA LEU A 180 -5.17 -0.53 -14.09
C LEU A 180 -3.66 -0.43 -14.35
N GLU A 181 -2.97 -1.54 -14.17
CA GLU A 181 -1.51 -1.63 -14.30
C GLU A 181 -1.15 -2.72 -15.32
N PHE A 182 -0.41 -2.36 -16.37
CA PHE A 182 0.11 -3.38 -17.29
C PHE A 182 1.39 -4.01 -16.73
N TYR A 183 1.21 -5.16 -16.09
CA TYR A 183 2.29 -5.93 -15.50
C TYR A 183 3.13 -6.62 -16.58
N THR A 184 4.46 -6.52 -16.45
CA THR A 184 5.41 -7.30 -17.22
C THR A 184 6.45 -7.95 -16.31
N PRO A 185 6.72 -9.27 -16.45
CA PRO A 185 7.68 -10.01 -15.64
C PRO A 185 9.12 -9.79 -16.15
N ASN A 186 9.59 -8.55 -16.07
CA ASN A 186 10.95 -8.14 -16.42
C ASN A 186 11.55 -7.28 -15.31
N GLY A 187 12.85 -6.95 -15.39
CA GLY A 187 13.51 -6.21 -14.30
C GLY A 187 13.43 -6.97 -12.98
N LEU A 188 13.12 -6.25 -11.89
CA LEU A 188 12.92 -6.83 -10.54
C LEU A 188 11.82 -7.89 -10.55
N ASN A 189 10.65 -7.56 -11.12
CA ASN A 189 9.51 -8.49 -11.21
C ASN A 189 9.90 -9.82 -11.89
N GLY A 190 10.72 -9.77 -12.95
CA GLY A 190 11.17 -10.98 -13.64
C GLY A 190 12.25 -11.78 -12.90
N TYR A 191 13.01 -11.14 -12.01
CA TYR A 191 13.90 -11.84 -11.08
C TYR A 191 13.07 -12.61 -10.05
N ASP A 192 12.10 -11.93 -9.44
CA ASP A 192 11.26 -12.47 -8.36
C ASP A 192 10.25 -13.54 -8.81
N THR A 193 9.88 -13.59 -10.10
CA THR A 193 9.13 -14.74 -10.68
C THR A 193 9.84 -16.09 -10.44
N LYS A 194 11.17 -16.08 -10.31
CA LYS A 194 11.97 -17.30 -10.09
C LYS A 194 12.01 -17.71 -8.62
N LEU A 195 11.71 -16.79 -7.72
CA LEU A 195 11.71 -17.02 -6.30
C LEU A 195 10.40 -17.69 -5.87
N ARG A 196 10.43 -18.30 -4.69
CA ARG A 196 9.26 -18.95 -4.09
C ARG A 196 9.02 -18.36 -2.72
N PHE A 197 7.79 -17.92 -2.47
CA PHE A 197 7.32 -17.61 -1.13
C PHE A 197 6.50 -18.78 -0.60
N THR A 198 6.50 -18.97 0.71
CA THR A 198 5.66 -19.96 1.38
C THR A 198 4.37 -19.30 1.86
N TYR A 199 3.24 -19.97 1.67
CA TYR A 199 1.96 -19.58 2.26
C TYR A 199 1.24 -20.83 2.78
N GLN A 200 0.25 -20.65 3.66
CA GLN A 200 -0.56 -21.76 4.15
C GLN A 200 -1.88 -21.81 3.37
N ASP A 201 -2.23 -22.99 2.87
CA ASP A 201 -3.55 -23.21 2.27
C ASP A 201 -4.66 -23.27 3.34
N GLU A 202 -5.90 -23.42 2.90
CA GLU A 202 -7.09 -23.50 3.77
C GLU A 202 -7.05 -24.65 4.80
N ASN A 203 -6.18 -25.65 4.61
CA ASN A 203 -5.97 -26.76 5.53
C ASN A 203 -4.76 -26.55 6.46
N GLY A 204 -4.14 -25.36 6.43
CA GLY A 204 -2.95 -25.02 7.21
C GLY A 204 -1.69 -25.71 6.70
N LYS A 205 -1.68 -26.22 5.46
CA LYS A 205 -0.49 -26.86 4.89
C LYS A 205 0.35 -25.83 4.14
N ASP A 206 1.65 -25.87 4.37
CA ASP A 206 2.61 -25.05 3.65
C ASP A 206 2.61 -25.40 2.15
N GLN A 207 2.44 -24.36 1.34
CA GLN A 207 2.48 -24.35 -0.11
C GLN A 207 3.50 -23.31 -0.58
N THR A 208 3.82 -23.34 -1.87
CA THR A 208 4.70 -22.31 -2.46
C THR A 208 4.01 -21.55 -3.59
N GLY A 209 4.22 -20.25 -3.63
CA GLY A 209 3.76 -19.34 -4.67
C GLY A 209 4.93 -18.62 -5.34
N HIS A 210 4.64 -17.84 -6.38
CA HIS A 210 5.60 -16.99 -7.06
C HIS A 210 4.91 -15.79 -7.70
N LEU A 211 5.65 -14.72 -7.99
CA LEU A 211 5.12 -13.61 -8.78
C LEU A 211 4.65 -14.07 -10.16
N PHE A 212 3.72 -13.33 -10.77
CA PHE A 212 3.24 -13.61 -12.13
C PHE A 212 4.39 -13.87 -13.11
N SER A 213 4.20 -14.90 -13.95
CA SER A 213 5.15 -15.29 -14.99
C SER A 213 4.73 -14.81 -16.38
N LYS A 214 3.48 -14.34 -16.51
CA LYS A 214 2.92 -13.78 -17.73
C LYS A 214 2.75 -12.28 -17.62
N ARG A 215 2.71 -11.62 -18.78
CA ARG A 215 2.34 -10.19 -18.89
C ARG A 215 0.82 -10.08 -19.09
N GLY A 216 0.19 -9.18 -18.35
CA GLY A 216 -1.25 -8.99 -18.38
C GLY A 216 -1.66 -7.76 -17.57
N LEU A 217 -2.94 -7.42 -17.62
CA LEU A 217 -3.46 -6.30 -16.86
C LEU A 217 -3.79 -6.75 -15.43
N LYS A 218 -3.25 -6.05 -14.44
CA LYS A 218 -3.74 -6.07 -13.07
C LYS A 218 -4.82 -5.00 -12.92
N VAL A 219 -5.89 -5.34 -12.21
CA VAL A 219 -6.96 -4.41 -11.88
C VAL A 219 -7.07 -4.41 -10.36
N TYR A 220 -6.78 -3.28 -9.74
CA TYR A 220 -6.97 -3.11 -8.30
C TYR A 220 -8.20 -2.28 -8.02
N HIS A 221 -8.92 -2.62 -6.96
CA HIS A 221 -9.85 -1.71 -6.29
C HIS A 221 -9.14 -1.10 -5.08
N VAL A 222 -9.13 0.23 -5.03
CA VAL A 222 -8.58 1.01 -3.93
C VAL A 222 -9.73 1.79 -3.30
N ASP A 223 -9.89 1.65 -1.99
CA ASP A 223 -10.79 2.50 -1.21
C ASP A 223 -10.02 3.16 -0.06
N ALA A 224 -9.24 4.16 -0.44
CA ALA A 224 -8.32 4.92 0.40
C ALA A 224 -8.94 6.21 0.95
N ARG A 225 -10.26 6.28 1.00
CA ARG A 225 -10.98 7.42 1.59
C ARG A 225 -10.62 7.57 3.05
N ILE A 226 -10.60 8.82 3.53
CA ILE A 226 -10.18 9.16 4.89
C ILE A 226 -11.39 9.40 5.79
N GLY A 227 -11.30 8.98 7.04
CA GLY A 227 -12.28 9.22 8.10
C GLY A 227 -11.70 9.92 9.30
N TYR A 228 -12.58 10.61 10.02
CA TYR A 228 -12.36 11.11 11.37
C TYR A 228 -12.77 10.04 12.37
N PHE A 229 -11.87 9.65 13.28
CA PHE A 229 -12.10 8.62 14.28
C PHE A 229 -11.92 9.14 15.70
N ASP A 230 -12.68 8.61 16.65
CA ASP A 230 -12.76 9.16 18.01
C ASP A 230 -11.60 8.76 18.95
N ASN A 231 -10.96 7.60 18.76
CA ASN A 231 -9.83 7.12 19.57
C ASN A 231 -9.06 5.99 18.87
N HIS A 232 -7.79 5.77 19.23
CA HIS A 232 -6.92 4.78 18.57
C HIS A 232 -7.12 3.32 19.00
N VAL A 233 -7.82 3.06 20.12
CA VAL A 233 -7.93 1.70 20.68
C VAL A 233 -9.11 0.95 20.07
N TYR A 234 -10.26 1.61 19.98
CA TYR A 234 -11.47 1.11 19.35
C TYR A 234 -12.06 2.23 18.48
N PRO A 235 -11.48 2.45 17.29
CA PRO A 235 -11.81 3.59 16.47
C PRO A 235 -13.24 3.53 15.99
N LYS A 236 -14.02 4.56 16.33
CA LYS A 236 -15.36 4.75 15.78
C LYS A 236 -15.36 5.90 14.79
N LEU A 237 -15.87 5.63 13.61
CA LEU A 237 -16.03 6.64 12.58
C LEU A 237 -17.01 7.73 13.06
N ILE A 238 -16.52 8.96 13.09
CA ILE A 238 -17.32 10.17 13.34
C ILE A 238 -17.93 10.64 12.02
N ALA A 239 -17.09 10.81 11.00
CA ALA A 239 -17.47 11.22 9.66
C ALA A 239 -16.37 10.82 8.66
N SER A 240 -16.72 10.56 7.41
CA SER A 240 -15.75 10.48 6.34
C SER A 240 -15.47 11.87 5.76
N LEU A 241 -14.27 12.08 5.21
CA LEU A 241 -13.87 13.38 4.65
C LEU A 241 -14.65 13.73 3.37
N ASP A 242 -15.13 12.72 2.65
CA ASP A 242 -15.98 12.83 1.46
C ASP A 242 -17.48 13.00 1.81
N ASP A 243 -17.89 12.93 3.08
CA ASP A 243 -19.27 13.16 3.50
C ASP A 243 -19.61 14.66 3.44
N PRO A 244 -20.63 15.09 2.67
CA PRO A 244 -21.09 16.48 2.64
C PRO A 244 -21.49 17.05 4.02
N ASN A 245 -21.81 16.18 4.98
CA ASN A 245 -22.20 16.54 6.34
C ASN A 245 -21.07 16.38 7.37
N ALA A 246 -19.83 16.11 6.93
CA ALA A 246 -18.70 15.85 7.84
C ALA A 246 -18.49 16.96 8.87
N ALA A 247 -18.57 18.23 8.44
CA ALA A 247 -18.43 19.38 9.33
C ALA A 247 -19.50 19.42 10.42
N THR A 248 -20.76 19.11 10.08
CA THR A 248 -21.87 19.03 11.03
C THR A 248 -21.69 17.87 12.01
N LYS A 249 -21.28 16.69 11.52
CA LYS A 249 -21.00 15.53 12.38
C LYS A 249 -19.87 15.81 13.37
N LEU A 250 -18.79 16.45 12.92
CA LEU A 250 -17.69 16.92 13.78
C LEU A 250 -18.15 17.97 14.80
N ALA A 251 -18.98 18.93 14.39
CA ALA A 251 -19.54 19.92 15.30
C ALA A 251 -20.39 19.28 16.40
N ASN A 252 -21.24 18.32 16.04
CA ASN A 252 -22.06 17.56 17.00
C ASN A 252 -21.19 16.70 17.93
N TYR A 253 -20.14 16.06 17.41
CA TYR A 253 -19.17 15.32 18.21
C TYR A 253 -18.52 16.24 19.27
N ARG A 254 -18.07 17.43 18.87
CA ARG A 254 -17.52 18.44 19.78
C ARG A 254 -18.54 18.95 20.80
N ALA A 255 -19.78 19.19 20.38
CA ALA A 255 -20.87 19.60 21.27
C ALA A 255 -21.20 18.55 22.34
N SER A 256 -20.89 17.27 22.10
CA SER A 256 -21.03 16.19 23.09
C SER A 256 -19.94 16.17 24.18
N GLY A 257 -19.03 17.16 24.17
CA GLY A 257 -17.92 17.27 25.13
C GLY A 257 -16.66 16.49 24.72
N LYS A 258 -16.62 15.91 23.51
CA LYS A 258 -15.48 15.16 22.98
C LYS A 258 -14.69 16.01 21.99
N THR A 259 -13.41 16.27 22.24
CA THR A 259 -12.58 17.15 21.41
C THR A 259 -11.47 16.45 20.65
N SER A 260 -11.06 15.25 21.10
CA SER A 260 -10.00 14.48 20.46
C SER A 260 -10.56 13.61 19.32
N TYR A 261 -9.92 13.68 18.17
CA TYR A 261 -10.14 12.77 17.04
C TYR A 261 -8.86 12.73 16.20
N TYR A 262 -8.74 11.72 15.35
CA TYR A 262 -7.63 11.59 14.41
C TYR A 262 -8.15 11.23 13.02
N LEU A 263 -7.27 11.34 12.02
CA LEU A 263 -7.56 10.98 10.63
C LEU A 263 -6.88 9.66 10.29
N ASP A 264 -7.60 8.78 9.61
CA ASP A 264 -7.08 7.50 9.12
C ASP A 264 -7.87 7.03 7.90
N PHE A 265 -7.40 5.97 7.24
CA PHE A 265 -8.17 5.32 6.19
C PHE A 265 -9.49 4.74 6.73
N LEU A 266 -10.57 4.87 5.96
CA LEU A 266 -11.88 4.28 6.28
C LEU A 266 -11.83 2.75 6.28
N ASN A 267 -10.95 2.20 5.45
CA ASN A 267 -10.81 0.78 5.20
C ASN A 267 -9.39 0.35 5.50
N SER A 268 -9.21 -0.95 5.73
CA SER A 268 -7.92 -1.52 6.04
C SER A 268 -7.81 -2.92 5.44
N ASN A 269 -6.59 -3.30 5.07
CA ASN A 269 -6.26 -4.68 4.75
C ASN A 269 -6.00 -5.51 6.03
N SER A 270 -5.74 -4.84 7.14
CA SER A 270 -5.67 -5.41 8.49
C SER A 270 -7.04 -5.28 9.18
N VAL A 271 -7.42 -6.28 9.98
CA VAL A 271 -8.82 -6.54 10.41
C VAL A 271 -9.36 -5.55 11.47
N SER A 272 -8.87 -4.31 11.52
CA SER A 272 -9.31 -3.30 12.49
C SER A 272 -10.74 -2.80 12.27
N ASN A 273 -11.42 -3.16 11.17
CA ASN A 273 -12.86 -2.90 10.97
C ASN A 273 -13.60 -4.16 10.49
N LEU A 274 -13.86 -5.09 11.40
CA LEU A 274 -14.69 -6.30 11.19
C LEU A 274 -16.11 -5.99 10.68
N GLU A 275 -16.59 -4.75 10.75
CA GLU A 275 -17.95 -4.40 10.35
C GLU A 275 -18.16 -4.22 8.84
N THR A 276 -17.12 -3.93 8.04
CA THR A 276 -17.34 -3.57 6.63
C THR A 276 -16.87 -4.59 5.60
N GLN A 277 -15.90 -5.47 5.91
CA GLN A 277 -15.25 -6.39 4.94
C GLN A 277 -14.71 -5.68 3.68
N LYS A 278 -14.42 -4.38 3.77
CA LYS A 278 -13.95 -3.58 2.65
C LYS A 278 -12.43 -3.45 2.71
N PRO A 279 -11.69 -4.04 1.76
CA PRO A 279 -10.24 -3.87 1.70
C PRO A 279 -9.88 -2.43 1.31
N LEU A 280 -8.78 -1.95 1.87
CA LEU A 280 -8.17 -0.68 1.49
C LEU A 280 -7.58 -0.78 0.07
N TYR A 281 -6.90 -1.90 -0.21
CA TYR A 281 -6.25 -2.13 -1.48
C TYR A 281 -6.34 -3.60 -1.89
N HIS A 282 -7.08 -3.89 -2.96
CA HIS A 282 -7.46 -5.25 -3.36
C HIS A 282 -7.22 -5.50 -4.83
N LEU A 283 -6.45 -6.55 -5.14
CA LEU A 283 -6.32 -7.06 -6.50
C LEU A 283 -7.59 -7.83 -6.88
N LEU A 284 -8.14 -7.54 -8.06
CA LEU A 284 -9.33 -8.22 -8.57
C LEU A 284 -8.92 -9.34 -9.53
N GLU A 285 -9.44 -10.55 -9.29
CA GLU A 285 -9.26 -11.68 -10.20
C GLU A 285 -10.19 -11.52 -11.42
N LYS A 286 -9.67 -11.73 -12.64
CA LYS A 286 -10.50 -11.59 -13.85
C LYS A 286 -11.74 -12.48 -13.87
N SER A 287 -11.73 -13.57 -13.12
CA SER A 287 -12.84 -14.51 -13.00
C SER A 287 -14.05 -13.89 -12.28
N GLY A 288 -13.84 -12.84 -11.48
CA GLY A 288 -14.84 -12.30 -10.57
C GLY A 288 -14.85 -12.99 -9.20
N GLU A 289 -14.06 -14.05 -9.04
CA GLU A 289 -13.85 -14.69 -7.74
C GLU A 289 -13.01 -13.80 -6.82
N ASN A 290 -13.09 -14.08 -5.52
CA ASN A 290 -12.21 -13.49 -4.52
C ASN A 290 -11.60 -14.60 -3.65
N SER A 291 -10.74 -15.41 -4.27
CA SER A 291 -10.00 -16.49 -3.62
C SER A 291 -9.03 -15.99 -2.55
N PHE A 292 -8.64 -14.72 -2.63
CA PHE A 292 -7.74 -14.04 -1.70
C PHE A 292 -8.27 -14.00 -0.28
N ILE A 293 -9.60 -13.97 -0.09
CA ILE A 293 -10.24 -14.08 1.23
C ILE A 293 -9.89 -15.39 1.97
N LYS A 294 -9.43 -16.40 1.23
CA LYS A 294 -8.99 -17.70 1.75
C LYS A 294 -7.46 -17.81 1.87
N GLY A 295 -6.74 -16.72 1.63
CA GLY A 295 -5.28 -16.67 1.72
C GLY A 295 -4.55 -17.28 0.54
N LEU A 296 -5.28 -17.52 -0.54
CA LEU A 296 -4.70 -18.04 -1.76
C LEU A 296 -3.91 -16.93 -2.47
N PRO A 297 -2.77 -17.27 -3.09
CA PRO A 297 -2.01 -16.29 -3.84
C PRO A 297 -2.66 -15.98 -5.17
N ALA A 298 -2.38 -14.79 -5.68
CA ALA A 298 -2.67 -14.50 -7.07
C ALA A 298 -1.83 -15.42 -7.98
N THR A 299 -2.36 -15.73 -9.15
CA THR A 299 -1.68 -16.54 -10.16
C THR A 299 -1.80 -15.87 -11.52
N ASP A 300 -1.11 -16.38 -12.54
CA ASP A 300 -1.26 -15.84 -13.89
C ASP A 300 -2.73 -15.79 -14.35
N ASP A 301 -3.62 -16.61 -13.78
CA ASP A 301 -5.05 -16.61 -14.10
C ASP A 301 -5.81 -15.43 -13.47
N THR A 302 -5.22 -14.73 -12.50
CA THR A 302 -5.74 -13.45 -11.97
C THR A 302 -5.70 -12.34 -13.03
N LEU A 303 -4.68 -12.34 -13.89
CA LEU A 303 -4.43 -11.29 -14.88
C LEU A 303 -5.43 -11.33 -16.04
N PHE A 304 -5.84 -10.15 -16.52
CA PHE A 304 -6.63 -10.02 -17.73
C PHE A 304 -5.71 -10.03 -18.98
N PHE A 305 -6.06 -10.86 -19.96
CA PHE A 305 -5.34 -11.05 -21.21
C PHE A 305 -6.16 -10.61 -22.44
N PHE A 306 -5.63 -10.86 -23.64
CA PHE A 306 -6.34 -10.62 -24.90
C PHE A 306 -7.74 -11.25 -24.88
N ASN A 307 -8.74 -10.47 -25.31
CA ASN A 307 -10.18 -10.78 -25.27
C ASN A 307 -10.85 -10.80 -23.89
N ASP A 308 -10.12 -10.70 -22.78
CA ASP A 308 -10.73 -10.52 -21.47
C ASP A 308 -11.36 -9.12 -21.34
N SER A 309 -12.34 -9.00 -20.45
CA SER A 309 -13.13 -7.78 -20.29
C SER A 309 -13.58 -7.59 -18.84
N PHE A 310 -13.88 -6.35 -18.48
CA PHE A 310 -14.37 -5.95 -17.16
C PHE A 310 -15.63 -5.12 -17.31
N GLY A 311 -16.68 -5.43 -16.54
CA GLY A 311 -17.94 -4.69 -16.57
C GLY A 311 -18.95 -5.14 -17.63
N TYR A 312 -18.71 -6.28 -18.30
CA TYR A 312 -19.63 -6.86 -19.31
C TYR A 312 -20.45 -8.02 -18.77
N THR A 313 -19.80 -9.18 -18.55
CA THR A 313 -20.42 -10.37 -17.93
C THR A 313 -19.90 -10.48 -16.50
N THR A 314 -18.59 -10.66 -16.36
CA THR A 314 -17.90 -10.53 -15.07
C THR A 314 -17.83 -9.05 -14.67
N PHE A 315 -18.05 -8.77 -13.38
CA PHE A 315 -18.13 -7.41 -12.82
C PHE A 315 -19.24 -6.54 -13.44
N SER A 316 -20.26 -7.16 -14.05
CA SER A 316 -21.38 -6.45 -14.68
C SER A 316 -22.21 -5.63 -13.69
N ASP A 317 -22.17 -5.97 -12.40
CA ASP A 317 -22.85 -5.32 -11.28
C ASP A 317 -21.87 -4.73 -10.25
N PHE A 318 -20.57 -4.64 -10.59
CA PHE A 318 -19.57 -4.06 -9.69
C PHE A 318 -19.99 -2.66 -9.23
N ALA A 319 -19.95 -2.48 -7.92
CA ALA A 319 -20.22 -1.22 -7.23
C ALA A 319 -19.03 -0.89 -6.35
N PHE A 320 -18.68 0.40 -6.33
CA PHE A 320 -17.74 0.95 -5.38
C PHE A 320 -18.36 0.95 -3.97
N ASN A 321 -17.52 0.88 -2.95
CA ASN A 321 -17.87 0.88 -1.54
C ASN A 321 -18.58 2.15 -1.09
N ASN A 322 -18.38 3.28 -1.76
CA ASN A 322 -19.14 4.51 -1.58
C ASN A 322 -20.51 4.52 -2.28
N GLY A 323 -20.88 3.42 -2.94
CA GLY A 323 -22.12 3.30 -3.72
C GLY A 323 -22.02 3.82 -5.15
N GLY A 324 -20.86 4.33 -5.57
CA GLY A 324 -20.56 4.69 -6.95
C GLY A 324 -20.68 3.48 -7.87
N THR A 325 -21.05 3.70 -9.12
CA THR A 325 -21.14 2.65 -10.14
C THR A 325 -20.06 2.83 -11.20
N LEU A 326 -19.75 1.75 -11.91
CA LEU A 326 -18.83 1.83 -13.04
C LEU A 326 -19.37 2.75 -14.13
N LYS A 327 -18.69 3.87 -14.36
CA LYS A 327 -18.93 4.74 -15.54
C LYS A 327 -18.41 4.12 -16.83
N TYR A 328 -17.40 3.25 -16.73
CA TYR A 328 -16.73 2.63 -17.87
C TYR A 328 -16.61 1.12 -17.69
N LYS A 329 -16.76 0.40 -18.80
CA LYS A 329 -16.36 -1.00 -18.97
C LYS A 329 -15.25 -1.07 -20.00
N PHE A 330 -14.47 -2.14 -20.00
CA PHE A 330 -13.36 -2.26 -20.94
C PHE A 330 -13.11 -3.67 -21.46
N LYS A 331 -12.45 -3.74 -22.62
CA LYS A 331 -11.96 -4.99 -23.21
C LYS A 331 -10.50 -4.84 -23.67
N ILE A 332 -9.71 -5.88 -23.46
CA ILE A 332 -8.34 -5.93 -23.97
C ILE A 332 -8.34 -6.44 -25.42
N THR A 333 -7.71 -5.66 -26.30
CA THR A 333 -7.73 -5.90 -27.75
C THR A 333 -6.37 -6.22 -28.36
N ALA A 334 -5.28 -6.05 -27.62
CA ALA A 334 -3.95 -6.55 -27.98
C ALA A 334 -3.01 -6.49 -26.78
N ILE A 335 -2.01 -7.39 -26.74
CA ILE A 335 -0.92 -7.37 -25.77
C ILE A 335 0.38 -7.65 -26.51
N ASN A 336 1.41 -6.87 -26.22
CA ASN A 336 2.80 -7.14 -26.62
C ASN A 336 3.75 -6.88 -25.45
N SER A 337 5.06 -6.91 -25.66
CA SER A 337 6.05 -6.68 -24.59
C SER A 337 6.11 -5.23 -24.08
N ALA A 338 5.66 -4.26 -24.88
CA ALA A 338 5.77 -2.84 -24.57
C ALA A 338 4.46 -2.24 -24.05
N ASN A 339 3.32 -2.67 -24.58
CA ASN A 339 2.00 -2.15 -24.21
C ASN A 339 0.87 -3.18 -24.31
N ILE A 340 -0.22 -2.85 -23.61
CA ILE A 340 -1.54 -3.46 -23.70
C ILE A 340 -2.52 -2.46 -24.29
N GLN A 341 -3.35 -2.90 -25.25
CA GLN A 341 -4.38 -2.08 -25.88
C GLN A 341 -5.72 -2.34 -25.22
N ILE A 342 -6.27 -1.31 -24.58
CA ILE A 342 -7.54 -1.37 -23.85
C ILE A 342 -8.55 -0.48 -24.56
N VAL A 343 -9.74 -0.99 -24.83
CA VAL A 343 -10.87 -0.21 -25.35
C VAL A 343 -11.87 -0.02 -24.22
N PHE A 344 -12.12 1.23 -23.87
CA PHE A 344 -13.11 1.66 -22.88
C PHE A 344 -14.39 2.08 -23.58
N GLU A 345 -15.52 1.67 -23.01
CA GLU A 345 -16.88 2.04 -23.42
C GLU A 345 -17.61 2.61 -22.21
N SER A 346 -18.56 3.53 -22.42
CA SER A 346 -19.50 3.91 -21.38
C SER A 346 -20.33 2.69 -20.97
N LYS A 347 -20.63 2.59 -19.67
CA LYS A 347 -21.51 1.55 -19.14
C LYS A 347 -22.97 1.93 -19.24
#